data_AF-A0ABD5LZ08-F1
#
_entry.id   AF-A0ABD5LZ08-F1
#
_cell.length_a   1.000
_cell.length_b   1.000
_cell.length_c   1.000
_cell.angle_alpha   90.00
_cell.angle_beta   90.00
_cell.angle_gamma   90.00
#
_symmetry.space_group_name_H-M   'P 1'
#
loop_
_entity.id
_entity.type
_entity.pdbx_description
1 polymer ?
#
loop_
_entity_poly.entity_id
_entity_poly.type
_entity_poly.pdbx_seq_one_letter_code
_entity_poly.pdbx_strand_id
1 'polypeptide(L)'
;MPPADVASDNRAKYWIGACANDGLSCTHYGAFADLPEAQALAKEIKMQSPLIEQYGIHLLITPTPYGDLIIGDSHEYSLDAQPFNSEEVDNLLIELAEHTLGCSVQVKERWQGVYGAKGKEPISILTPSEKSLQY
;
A
#
# COMPACT_ATOMS: atom_id res chain seq x y z
N MET A 1 -2.91 16.40 -44.26
CA MET A 1 -3.34 15.17 -43.55
C MET A 1 -2.56 15.07 -42.25
N PRO A 2 -3.14 15.46 -41.11
CA PRO A 2 -2.63 15.03 -39.82
C PRO A 2 -3.08 13.57 -39.57
N PRO A 3 -2.30 12.75 -38.83
CA PRO A 3 -2.73 11.41 -38.46
C PRO A 3 -3.85 11.48 -37.41
N ALA A 4 -4.68 10.45 -37.46
CA ALA A 4 -5.96 10.33 -36.77
C ALA A 4 -5.87 10.40 -35.24
N ASP A 5 -6.93 10.98 -34.67
CA ASP A 5 -7.33 10.88 -33.28
C ASP A 5 -7.13 9.45 -32.72
N VAL A 6 -6.21 9.33 -31.76
CA VAL A 6 -6.23 8.27 -30.76
C VAL A 6 -6.81 8.86 -29.49
N ALA A 7 -8.05 9.33 -29.57
CA ALA A 7 -8.83 9.85 -28.45
C ALA A 7 -10.17 9.13 -28.38
N SER A 8 -10.16 7.79 -28.30
CA SER A 8 -11.40 7.03 -28.09
C SER A 8 -11.19 5.62 -27.55
N ASP A 9 -10.29 5.43 -26.58
CA ASP A 9 -10.33 4.22 -25.76
C ASP A 9 -10.28 4.54 -24.26
N ASN A 10 -11.47 4.62 -23.68
CA ASN A 10 -11.75 4.95 -22.29
C ASN A 10 -11.77 3.68 -21.41
N ARG A 11 -11.02 2.64 -21.80
CA ARG A 11 -10.94 1.37 -21.08
C ARG A 11 -9.96 1.48 -19.91
N ALA A 12 -10.51 1.95 -18.78
CA ALA A 12 -10.02 1.87 -17.39
C ALA A 12 -8.62 2.47 -17.11
N LYS A 13 -8.43 3.50 -16.29
CA LYS A 13 -8.80 3.65 -14.87
C LYS A 13 -8.60 2.37 -14.03
N TYR A 14 -7.65 1.52 -14.41
CA TYR A 14 -7.33 0.31 -13.65
C TYR A 14 -6.68 0.70 -12.32
N TRP A 15 -7.42 0.51 -11.24
CA TRP A 15 -6.84 0.20 -9.94
C TRP A 15 -6.17 -1.16 -10.12
N ILE A 16 -4.86 -1.19 -10.32
CA ILE A 16 -4.11 -2.43 -10.13
C ILE A 16 -3.94 -2.55 -8.61
N GLY A 17 -5.02 -2.95 -7.94
CA GLY A 17 -4.90 -3.46 -6.59
C GLY A 17 -4.09 -4.74 -6.69
N ALA A 18 -2.90 -4.78 -6.08
CA ALA A 18 -2.02 -5.95 -6.13
C ALA A 18 -2.68 -7.23 -5.60
N CYS A 19 -3.83 -7.11 -4.93
CA CYS A 19 -4.88 -8.14 -4.82
C CYS A 19 -4.94 -9.12 -6.01
N ALA A 20 -4.81 -8.63 -7.26
CA ALA A 20 -4.93 -9.45 -8.46
C ALA A 20 -3.62 -10.14 -8.93
N ASN A 21 -2.43 -9.64 -8.55
CA ASN A 21 -1.16 -10.09 -9.12
C ASN A 21 -0.22 -10.80 -8.13
N ASP A 22 -0.22 -10.41 -6.85
CA ASP A 22 0.62 -11.03 -5.80
C ASP A 22 -0.19 -11.55 -4.59
N GLY A 23 -1.48 -11.19 -4.51
CA GLY A 23 -2.37 -11.66 -3.45
C GLY A 23 -2.10 -11.08 -2.07
N LEU A 24 -1.16 -10.14 -1.93
CA LEU A 24 -0.76 -9.54 -0.64
C LEU A 24 -1.93 -8.83 0.04
N SER A 25 -2.78 -8.17 -0.74
CA SER A 25 -3.98 -7.51 -0.19
C SER A 25 -4.99 -8.53 0.37
N CYS A 26 -5.09 -9.74 -0.20
CA CYS A 26 -5.96 -10.80 0.32
C CYS A 26 -5.48 -11.34 1.68
N THR A 27 -4.21 -11.12 2.03
CA THR A 27 -3.64 -11.54 3.31
C THR A 27 -3.61 -10.41 4.35
N HIS A 28 -3.78 -9.15 3.93
CA HIS A 28 -3.85 -8.00 4.85
C HIS A 28 -5.25 -7.72 5.36
N TYR A 29 -6.22 -7.68 4.44
CA TYR A 29 -7.55 -7.23 4.77
C TYR A 29 -8.30 -8.36 5.47
N GLY A 30 -8.71 -8.11 6.71
CA GLY A 30 -9.48 -9.07 7.52
C GLY A 30 -10.76 -9.59 6.84
N ALA A 31 -11.26 -8.88 5.83
CA ALA A 31 -12.39 -9.31 5.01
C ALA A 31 -12.17 -10.67 4.29
N PHE A 32 -10.91 -11.09 4.10
CA PHE A 32 -10.56 -12.35 3.44
C PHE A 32 -10.01 -13.41 4.41
N ALA A 33 -9.87 -13.09 5.70
CA ALA A 33 -9.20 -13.95 6.69
C ALA A 33 -9.90 -15.31 6.90
N ASP A 34 -11.21 -15.37 6.65
CA ASP A 34 -12.03 -16.58 6.77
C ASP A 34 -11.92 -17.51 5.55
N LEU A 35 -11.23 -17.09 4.47
CA LEU A 35 -11.05 -17.91 3.27
C LEU A 35 -9.82 -18.84 3.44
N PRO A 36 -9.99 -20.17 3.36
CA PRO A 36 -8.88 -21.12 3.41
C PRO A 36 -7.79 -20.87 2.36
N GLU A 37 -8.19 -20.36 1.19
CA GLU A 37 -7.30 -20.01 0.08
C GLU A 37 -6.40 -18.82 0.43
N ALA A 38 -6.93 -17.82 1.16
CA ALA A 38 -6.15 -16.68 1.63
C ALA A 38 -5.08 -17.12 2.65
N GLN A 39 -5.38 -18.11 3.49
CA GLN A 39 -4.41 -18.67 4.42
C GLN A 39 -3.31 -19.49 3.73
N ALA A 40 -3.64 -20.20 2.65
CA ALA A 40 -2.65 -20.92 1.84
C ALA A 40 -1.70 -19.94 1.15
N LEU A 41 -2.25 -18.86 0.57
CA LEU A 41 -1.50 -17.80 -0.08
C LEU A 41 -0.58 -17.04 0.89
N ALA A 42 -1.08 -16.73 2.10
CA ALA A 42 -0.25 -16.11 3.15
C ALA A 42 0.97 -16.96 3.51
N LYS A 43 0.84 -18.29 3.57
CA LYS A 43 1.95 -19.19 3.84
C LYS A 43 2.97 -19.21 2.71
N GLU A 44 2.53 -19.17 1.47
CA GLU A 44 3.41 -19.13 0.30
C GLU A 44 4.21 -17.82 0.25
N ILE A 45 3.53 -16.69 0.43
CA ILE A 45 4.14 -15.36 0.48
C ILE A 45 5.18 -15.28 1.61
N LYS A 46 4.84 -15.77 2.81
CA LYS A 46 5.77 -15.82 3.95
C LYS A 46 7.03 -16.61 3.64
N MET A 47 6.91 -17.73 2.92
CA MET A 47 8.07 -18.55 2.54
C MET A 47 8.94 -17.86 1.48
N GLN A 48 8.33 -17.15 0.54
CA GLN A 48 9.03 -16.51 -0.58
C GLN A 48 9.63 -15.15 -0.18
N SER A 49 9.01 -14.43 0.74
CA SER A 49 9.39 -13.05 1.08
C SER A 49 9.03 -12.70 2.54
N PRO A 50 9.75 -13.25 3.52
CA PRO A 50 9.45 -13.05 4.94
C PRO A 50 9.52 -11.59 5.39
N LEU A 51 10.34 -10.76 4.71
CA LEU A 51 10.46 -9.33 5.02
C LEU A 51 9.21 -8.53 4.62
N ILE A 52 8.49 -8.94 3.58
CA ILE A 52 7.25 -8.28 3.14
C ILE A 52 6.17 -8.41 4.22
N GLU A 53 6.03 -9.60 4.82
CA GLU A 53 5.11 -9.83 5.94
C GLU A 53 5.56 -9.08 7.20
N GLN A 54 6.86 -9.10 7.50
CA GLN A 54 7.42 -8.40 8.67
C GLN A 54 7.14 -6.90 8.64
N TYR A 55 7.27 -6.26 7.47
CA TYR A 55 7.04 -4.83 7.29
C TYR A 55 5.61 -4.48 6.89
N GLY A 56 4.70 -5.47 6.87
CA GLY A 56 3.30 -5.27 6.50
C GLY A 56 3.14 -4.58 5.15
N ILE A 57 3.97 -4.94 4.17
CA ILE A 57 3.97 -4.31 2.85
C ILE A 57 2.81 -4.86 2.02
N HIS A 58 1.91 -3.97 1.62
CA HIS A 58 0.84 -4.26 0.67
C HIS A 58 1.05 -3.36 -0.53
N LEU A 59 1.67 -3.87 -1.59
CA LEU A 59 1.97 -3.02 -2.74
C LEU A 59 0.68 -2.46 -3.35
N LEU A 60 0.53 -1.15 -3.35
CA LEU A 60 -0.46 -0.46 -4.17
C LEU A 60 0.25 0.27 -5.30
N ILE A 61 -0.21 0.11 -6.54
CA ILE A 61 0.28 0.87 -7.69
C ILE A 61 -0.89 1.65 -8.27
N THR A 62 -0.81 2.98 -8.23
CA THR A 62 -1.84 3.89 -8.74
C THR A 62 -1.27 4.82 -9.80
N PRO A 63 -1.80 4.83 -11.04
CA PRO A 63 -1.39 5.81 -12.03
C PRO A 63 -1.94 7.20 -11.70
N THR A 64 -1.10 8.22 -11.90
CA THR A 64 -1.51 9.63 -11.81
C THR A 64 -2.07 10.13 -13.14
N PRO A 65 -2.85 11.22 -13.15
CA PRO A 65 -3.30 11.86 -14.40
C PRO A 65 -2.16 12.37 -15.30
N TYR A 66 -0.95 12.47 -14.76
CA TYR A 66 0.24 13.01 -15.44
C TYR A 66 1.15 11.92 -16.02
N GLY A 67 0.78 10.64 -15.87
CA GLY A 67 1.54 9.50 -16.38
C GLY A 67 2.59 8.93 -15.42
N ASP A 68 2.82 9.56 -14.27
CA ASP A 68 3.65 8.99 -13.20
C ASP A 68 2.86 7.93 -12.40
N LEU A 69 3.56 7.09 -11.64
CA LEU A 69 2.99 6.08 -10.74
C LEU A 69 3.20 6.49 -9.28
N ILE A 70 2.19 6.24 -8.44
CA ILE A 70 2.32 6.25 -6.98
C ILE A 70 2.38 4.78 -6.54
N ILE A 71 3.46 4.41 -5.86
CA ILE A 71 3.63 3.09 -5.23
C ILE A 71 3.75 3.25 -3.71
N GLY A 72 3.29 2.26 -2.93
CA GLY A 72 3.42 2.31 -1.47
C GLY A 72 2.53 1.32 -0.73
N ASP A 73 2.04 1.77 0.44
CA ASP A 73 1.19 1.04 1.41
C ASP A 73 1.96 0.00 2.26
N SER A 74 3.16 0.38 2.70
CA SER A 74 3.86 -0.21 3.85
C SER A 74 3.37 0.41 5.17
N HIS A 75 3.40 -0.38 6.24
CA HIS A 75 2.87 0.05 7.54
C HIS A 75 3.84 -0.27 8.68
N GLU A 76 4.20 0.76 9.45
CA GLU A 76 4.92 0.61 10.70
C GLU A 76 4.08 1.18 11.85
N TYR A 77 3.83 0.36 12.87
CA TYR A 77 3.10 0.77 14.07
C TYR A 77 4.07 0.92 15.24
N SER A 78 4.24 2.15 15.70
CA SER A 78 5.08 2.50 16.84
C SER A 78 4.35 3.50 17.75
N LEU A 79 4.84 3.65 18.99
CA LEU A 79 4.35 4.68 19.91
C LEU A 79 4.73 6.09 19.42
N ASP A 80 5.91 6.21 18.82
CA ASP A 80 6.45 7.45 18.26
C ASP A 80 6.73 7.26 16.78
N ALA A 81 6.16 8.13 15.95
CA ALA A 81 6.41 8.11 14.52
C ALA A 81 7.87 8.50 14.24
N GLN A 82 8.54 7.68 13.42
CA GLN A 82 9.90 7.99 12.99
C GLN A 82 9.88 9.22 12.07
N PRO A 83 10.92 10.09 12.14
CA PRO A 83 10.98 11.27 11.29
C PRO A 83 11.31 10.96 9.82
N PHE A 84 11.78 9.76 9.51
CA PHE A 84 12.20 9.35 8.16
C PHE A 84 11.77 7.92 7.86
N ASN A 85 11.52 7.63 6.58
CA ASN A 85 11.25 6.29 6.10
C ASN A 85 12.48 5.38 6.21
N SER A 86 12.24 4.09 6.35
CA SER A 86 13.26 3.06 6.21
C SER A 86 13.63 2.86 4.74
N GLU A 87 14.91 3.05 4.41
CA GLU A 87 15.43 2.81 3.06
C GLU A 87 15.29 1.33 2.66
N GLU A 88 15.38 0.40 3.61
CA GLU A 88 15.16 -1.03 3.37
C GLU A 88 13.73 -1.30 2.89
N VAL A 89 12.73 -0.69 3.55
CA VAL A 89 11.32 -0.83 3.18
C VAL A 89 11.04 -0.19 1.82
N ASP A 90 11.61 0.99 1.57
CA ASP A 90 11.49 1.67 0.28
C ASP A 90 12.08 0.80 -0.86
N ASN A 91 13.24 0.19 -0.65
CA ASN A 91 13.86 -0.67 -1.65
C ASN A 91 13.04 -1.94 -1.91
N LEU A 92 12.50 -2.58 -0.87
CA LEU A 92 11.60 -3.73 -1.02
C LEU A 92 10.34 -3.37 -1.82
N LEU A 93 9.74 -2.19 -1.57
CA LEU A 93 8.59 -1.69 -2.32
C LEU A 93 8.92 -1.46 -3.80
N ILE A 94 10.09 -0.88 -4.08
CA ILE A 94 10.56 -0.64 -5.45
C ILE A 94 10.79 -1.96 -6.17
N GLU A 95 11.53 -2.89 -5.57
CA GLU A 95 11.81 -4.22 -6.16
C GLU A 95 10.51 -4.97 -6.47
N LEU A 96 9.55 -4.94 -5.55
CA LEU A 96 8.25 -5.58 -5.74
C LEU A 96 7.44 -4.91 -6.85
N ALA A 97 7.50 -3.57 -6.95
CA ALA A 97 6.84 -2.82 -8.01
C ALA A 97 7.47 -3.11 -9.38
N GLU A 98 8.79 -3.13 -9.49
CA GLU A 98 9.50 -3.44 -10.73
C GLU A 98 9.23 -4.87 -11.19
N HIS A 99 9.23 -5.83 -10.26
CA HIS A 99 8.87 -7.21 -10.55
C HIS A 99 7.43 -7.32 -11.05
N THR A 100 6.49 -6.62 -10.42
CA THR A 100 5.07 -6.63 -10.81
C THR A 100 4.82 -5.96 -12.16
N LEU A 101 5.54 -4.87 -12.45
CA LEU A 101 5.42 -4.11 -13.71
C LEU A 101 6.23 -4.74 -14.86
N GLY A 102 7.22 -5.57 -14.55
CA GLY A 102 8.16 -6.13 -15.52
C GLY A 102 9.11 -5.09 -16.13
N CYS A 103 9.30 -3.95 -15.47
CA CYS A 103 10.19 -2.88 -15.91
C CYS A 103 10.78 -2.12 -14.71
N SER A 104 11.91 -1.45 -14.93
CA SER A 104 12.53 -0.62 -13.88
C SER A 104 11.78 0.69 -13.71
N VAL A 105 11.69 1.19 -12.47
CA VAL A 105 11.06 2.47 -12.15
C VAL A 105 12.09 3.50 -11.69
N GLN A 106 11.82 4.78 -11.96
CA GLN A 106 12.65 5.87 -11.48
C GLN A 106 11.92 6.59 -10.34
N VAL A 107 12.54 6.62 -9.16
CA VAL A 107 11.99 7.36 -8.02
C VAL A 107 12.16 8.86 -8.25
N LYS A 108 11.03 9.58 -8.33
CA LYS A 108 11.02 11.05 -8.43
C LYS A 108 10.99 11.70 -7.05
N GLU A 109 10.11 11.22 -6.19
CA GLU A 109 9.84 11.77 -4.87
C GLU A 109 9.46 10.64 -3.90
N ARG A 110 9.71 10.88 -2.60
CA ARG A 110 9.31 10.00 -1.50
C ARG A 110 8.56 10.82 -0.47
N TRP A 111 7.55 10.23 0.14
CA TRP A 111 6.76 10.88 1.19
C TRP A 111 6.32 9.85 2.22
N GLN A 112 5.93 10.33 3.40
CA GLN A 112 5.39 9.48 4.47
C GLN A 112 4.16 10.13 5.08
N GLY A 113 3.18 9.30 5.41
CA GLY A 113 1.99 9.72 6.16
C GLY A 113 2.09 9.22 7.59
N VAL A 114 1.95 10.12 8.57
CA VAL A 114 1.89 9.75 9.99
C VAL A 114 0.44 9.88 10.44
N TYR A 115 -0.14 8.76 10.88
CA TYR A 115 -1.52 8.69 11.34
C TYR A 115 -1.59 8.18 12.78
N GLY A 116 -2.49 8.76 13.57
CA GLY A 116 -2.77 8.24 14.90
C GLY A 116 -3.57 6.94 14.81
N ALA A 117 -3.05 5.86 15.40
CA ALA A 117 -3.77 4.61 15.58
C ALA A 117 -4.15 4.43 17.06
N LYS A 118 -5.38 4.02 17.36
CA LYS A 118 -5.83 3.75 18.73
C LYS A 118 -6.55 2.41 18.83
N GLY A 119 -5.94 1.48 19.57
CA GLY A 119 -6.53 0.19 19.89
C GLY A 119 -6.59 -0.77 18.70
N LYS A 120 -7.15 -1.97 18.92
CA LYS A 120 -7.34 -3.01 17.89
C LYS A 120 -8.65 -2.87 17.12
N GLU A 121 -9.53 -1.99 17.58
CA GLU A 121 -10.84 -1.80 16.98
C GLU A 121 -10.73 -1.03 15.66
N PRO A 122 -11.54 -1.36 14.65
CA PRO A 122 -11.46 -0.74 13.32
C PRO A 122 -11.86 0.74 13.33
N ILE A 123 -12.55 1.19 14.37
CA ILE A 123 -13.04 2.55 14.52
C ILE A 123 -12.80 3.01 15.95
N SER A 124 -12.14 4.16 16.10
CA SER A 124 -12.03 4.85 17.37
C SER A 124 -13.02 6.00 17.43
N ILE A 125 -14.01 5.91 18.32
CA ILE A 125 -14.90 7.02 18.65
C ILE A 125 -14.35 7.70 19.90
N LEU A 126 -13.93 8.96 19.75
CA LEU A 126 -13.45 9.77 20.87
C LEU A 126 -14.57 10.70 21.32
N THR A 127 -14.93 10.63 22.60
CA THR A 127 -15.76 11.67 23.23
C THR A 127 -14.83 12.75 23.79
N PRO A 128 -15.06 14.04 23.50
CA PRO A 128 -14.28 15.11 24.11
C PRO A 128 -14.34 15.01 25.63
N SER A 129 -13.21 15.12 26.32
CA SER A 129 -13.22 15.23 27.78
C SER A 129 -13.60 16.66 28.20
N GLU A 130 -14.40 16.81 29.26
CA GLU A 130 -14.86 18.12 29.77
C GLU A 130 -13.73 19.05 30.25
N LYS A 131 -12.47 18.58 30.28
CA LYS A 131 -11.33 19.40 30.69
C LYS A 131 -10.73 20.14 29.50
N SER A 132 -11.39 21.22 29.11
CA SER A 132 -10.79 22.19 28.18
C SER A 132 -11.29 23.62 28.40
N LEU A 133 -11.45 24.07 29.65
CA LEU A 133 -11.51 25.50 29.98
C LEU A 133 -10.95 25.77 31.39
N GLN A 134 -9.64 25.62 31.58
CA GLN A 134 -8.94 26.30 32.67
C GLN A 134 -7.60 26.82 32.12
N TYR A 135 -7.66 28.01 31.52
CA TYR A 135 -6.54 28.93 31.39
C TYR A 135 -6.93 30.22 32.09
#